data_AF-A0A6L7U643-F1
#
_entry.id   AF-A0A6L7U643-F1
#
_cell.length_a   1.000
_cell.length_b   1.000
_cell.length_c   1.000
_cell.angle_alpha   90.00
_cell.angle_beta   90.00
_cell.angle_gamma   90.00
#
_symmetry.space_group_name_H-M   'P 1'
#
loop_
_entity.id
_entity.type
_entity.pdbx_description
1 polymer ?
#
loop_
_entity_poly.entity_id
_entity_poly.type
_entity_poly.pdbx_seq_one_letter_code
_entity_poly.pdbx_strand_id
1 'polypeptide(L)' 'MPVDGGIGIRANALPGFHAGPADRIIVSTALEGYRLLTADDGILRWSGNLNRLDARE' A
#
# COMPACT_ATOMS: atom_id res chain seq x y z
N MET A 1 11.09 7.17 -5.03
CA MET A 1 12.00 6.24 -4.31
C MET A 1 12.00 4.90 -5.03
N PRO A 2 13.15 4.23 -5.18
CA PRO A 2 13.22 2.94 -5.83
C PRO A 2 12.52 1.86 -4.98
N VAL A 3 11.96 0.87 -5.66
CA VAL A 3 11.51 -0.37 -5.02
C VAL A 3 12.74 -1.24 -4.78
N ASP A 4 12.95 -1.65 -3.54
CA ASP A 4 14.03 -2.57 -3.17
C ASP A 4 13.48 -3.96 -2.78
N GLY A 5 14.40 -4.88 -2.45
CA GLY A 5 14.03 -6.23 -2.04
C GLY A 5 13.20 -6.29 -0.75
N GLY A 6 13.41 -5.36 0.19
CA GLY A 6 12.64 -5.29 1.43
C GLY A 6 11.18 -4.92 1.18
N ILE A 7 10.95 -3.94 0.30
CA ILE A 7 9.62 -3.58 -0.19
C ILE A 7 8.98 -4.78 -0.91
N GLY A 8 9.72 -5.44 -1.81
CA GLY A 8 9.20 -6.60 -2.55
C GLY A 8 8.78 -7.78 -1.67
N ILE A 9 9.56 -8.09 -0.62
CA ILE A 9 9.23 -9.14 0.34
C ILE A 9 7.98 -8.75 1.16
N ARG A 10 7.95 -7.53 1.71
CA ARG A 10 6.82 -7.06 2.53
C ARG A 10 5.52 -6.96 1.72
N ALA A 11 5.59 -6.59 0.44
CA ALA A 11 4.44 -6.54 -0.47
C ALA A 11 3.70 -7.89 -0.56
N ASN A 12 4.39 -9.02 -0.40
CA ASN A 12 3.77 -10.35 -0.38
C ASN A 12 3.18 -10.72 1.00
N ALA A 13 3.67 -10.11 2.07
CA ALA A 13 3.30 -10.41 3.46
C ALA A 13 2.18 -9.52 4.03
N LEU A 14 1.47 -8.74 3.20
CA LEU A 14 0.38 -7.86 3.63
C LEU A 14 -0.88 -8.66 4.01
N PRO A 15 -1.26 -8.75 5.30
CA PRO A 15 -2.38 -9.58 5.75
C PRO A 15 -3.72 -9.04 5.24
N GLY A 16 -4.56 -9.92 4.69
CA GLY A 16 -5.91 -9.58 4.23
C GLY A 16 -5.94 -8.56 3.07
N PHE A 17 -4.79 -8.26 2.45
CA PHE A 17 -4.72 -7.31 1.34
C PHE A 17 -4.88 -8.07 0.01
N HIS A 18 -6.00 -7.88 -0.68
CA HIS A 18 -6.37 -8.69 -1.86
C HIS A 18 -6.17 -7.97 -3.20
N ALA A 19 -5.41 -6.88 -3.21
CA ALA A 19 -5.11 -6.12 -4.41
C ALA A 19 -3.97 -6.73 -5.25
N GLY A 20 -3.78 -6.23 -6.47
CA GLY A 20 -2.83 -6.77 -7.42
C GLY A 20 -1.35 -6.57 -7.01
N PRO A 21 -0.40 -7.14 -7.77
CA PRO A 21 1.03 -7.01 -7.47
C PRO A 21 1.51 -5.56 -7.38
N ALA A 22 1.00 -4.68 -8.25
CA ALA A 22 1.35 -3.26 -8.23
C ALA A 22 0.87 -2.55 -6.95
N ASP A 23 -0.39 -2.77 -6.56
CA ASP A 23 -0.97 -2.17 -5.35
C ASP A 23 -0.23 -2.63 -4.09
N ARG A 24 0.16 -3.90 -4.05
CA ARG A 24 0.99 -4.47 -2.98
C ARG A 24 2.33 -3.77 -2.86
N ILE A 25 2.99 -3.49 -3.98
CA ILE A 25 4.24 -2.74 -4.01
C ILE A 25 3.99 -1.29 -3.54
N ILE A 26 2.97 -0.61 -4.07
CA ILE A 26 2.63 0.78 -3.70
C ILE A 26 2.37 0.91 -2.20
N VAL A 27 1.53 0.04 -1.64
CA VAL A 27 1.23 0.00 -0.20
C VAL A 27 2.50 -0.30 0.60
N SER A 28 3.28 -1.29 0.19
CA SER A 28 4.53 -1.63 0.88
C SER A 28 5.55 -0.50 0.85
N THR A 29 5.64 0.26 -0.24
CA THR A 29 6.48 1.46 -0.33
C THR A 29 5.98 2.56 0.61
N ALA A 30 4.67 2.78 0.68
CA ALA A 30 4.10 3.78 1.58
C ALA A 30 4.32 3.45 3.07
N LEU A 31 4.40 2.16 3.43
CA LEU A 31 4.76 1.71 4.78
C LEU A 31 6.18 2.08 5.22
N GLU A 32 7.03 2.63 4.33
CA GLU A 32 8.32 3.24 4.69
C GLU A 32 8.17 4.63 5.33
N GLY A 33 6.94 5.05 5.68
CA GLY A 33 6.65 6.31 6.38
C GLY A 33 6.09 7.41 5.50
N TYR A 34 5.63 7.08 4.29
CA TYR A 34 5.04 8.03 3.36
C TYR A 34 3.52 8.06 3.46
N ARG A 35 2.93 9.18 3.03
CA ARG A 35 1.49 9.31 2.90
C ARG A 35 1.04 8.87 1.51
N LEU A 36 0.17 7.88 1.42
CA LEU A 36 -0.39 7.41 0.16
C LEU A 36 -1.68 8.17 -0.18
N LEU A 37 -1.72 8.86 -1.31
CA LEU A 37 -2.96 9.40 -1.88
C LEU A 37 -3.52 8.38 -2.86
N THR A 38 -4.78 7.98 -2.70
CA THR A 38 -5.43 7.02 -3.62
C THR A 38 -6.95 7.15 -3.61
N ALA A 39 -7.59 6.84 -4.73
CA ALA A 39 -9.04 6.68 -4.83
C ALA A 39 -9.47 5.19 -4.83
N ASP A 40 -8.52 4.27 -4.73
CA ASP A 40 -8.78 2.82 -4.74
C ASP A 40 -9.49 2.38 -3.45
N ASP A 41 -10.73 1.89 -3.56
CA ASP A 41 -11.55 1.50 -2.41
C ASP A 41 -10.97 0.30 -1.63
N GLY A 42 -10.28 -0.62 -2.32
CA GLY A 42 -9.62 -1.76 -1.67
C GLY A 42 -8.47 -1.32 -0.79
N ILE A 43 -7.64 -0.39 -1.28
CA ILE A 43 -6.61 0.26 -0.48
C ILE A 43 -7.26 1.07 0.62
N LEU A 44 -8.28 1.89 0.37
CA LEU A 44 -8.87 2.74 1.41
C LEU A 44 -9.52 1.94 2.55
N ARG A 45 -10.10 0.78 2.26
CA ARG A 45 -10.75 -0.11 3.26
C ARG A 45 -9.80 -1.08 3.96
N TRP A 46 -8.55 -1.21 3.50
CA TRP A 46 -7.61 -2.16 4.09
C TRP A 46 -7.24 -1.76 5.53
N SER A 47 -7.43 -2.68 6.48
CA SER A 47 -7.28 -2.47 7.93
C SER A 47 -5.83 -2.34 8.42
N GLY A 48 -4.83 -2.43 7.55
CA GLY A 48 -3.44 -2.24 7.92
C GLY A 48 -3.15 -0.81 8.40
N ASN A 49 -2.09 -0.63 9.20
CA ASN A 49 -1.64 0.70 9.61
C ASN A 49 -0.92 1.40 8.45
N LEU A 50 -1.69 2.08 7.61
CA LEU A 50 -1.20 2.81 6.44
C LEU A 50 -1.70 4.26 6.48
N ASN A 51 -0.75 5.20 6.52
CA ASN A 51 -1.00 6.62 6.40
C ASN A 51 -1.50 6.94 4.98
N ARG A 52 -2.80 7.18 4.82
CA ARG A 52 -3.42 7.39 3.51
C ARG A 52 -4.38 8.56 3.48
N LEU A 53 -4.63 9.06 2.27
CA LEU A 53 -5.63 10.05 1.93
C LEU A 53 -6.59 9.48 0.90
N ASP A 54 -7.87 9.72 1.14
CA ASP A 54 -8.92 9.44 0.19
C ASP A 54 -8.93 10.52 -0.89
N ALA A 55 -8.79 10.11 -2.16
CA ALA A 55 -8.77 10.99 -3.31
C ALA A 55 -10.10 10.96 -4.11
N ARG A 56 -11.18 10.43 -3.52
CA ARG A 56 -12.51 10.39 -4.15
C ARG A 56 -13.29 11.71 -4.02
N GLU A 57 -12.73 12.70 -3.34
CA GLU A 57 -13.32 14.03 -3.11
C GLU A 57 -12.52 15.14 -3.82
#